data_AF-A0A1A8J7H2-F1
#
_entry.id   AF-A0A1A8J7H2-F1
#
_cell.length_a   1.000
_cell.length_b   1.000
_cell.length_c   1.000
_cell.angle_alpha   90.00
_cell.angle_beta   90.00
_cell.angle_gamma   90.00
#
_symmetry.space_group_name_H-M   'P 1'
#
loop_
_entity.id
_entity.type
_entity.pdbx_description
1 polymer ?
#
loop_
_entity_poly.entity_id
_entity_poly.type
_entity_poly.pdbx_seq_one_letter_code
_entity_poly.pdbx_strand_id
1 'polypeptide(L)' 'VRSRCPSYVGTTGILVQEFKHVFRLITKEDKLKVIPKRNSVFSVEINGFVSHIYGSKFQQRASERSAKKFKIRGTMDL' A
#
# COMPACT_ATOMS: atom_id res chain seq x y z
N VAL A 1 0.82 -9.69 1.60
CA VAL A 1 1.01 -10.19 2.97
C VAL A 1 -0.31 -10.36 3.70
N ARG A 2 -1.21 -9.36 3.82
CA ARG A 2 -2.61 -9.58 4.25
C ARG A 2 -3.55 -8.55 3.59
N SER A 3 -4.76 -8.95 3.21
CA SER A 3 -5.81 -8.08 2.65
C SER A 3 -7.16 -8.71 2.97
N ARG A 4 -8.19 -7.89 3.21
CA ARG A 4 -9.56 -8.38 3.41
C ARG A 4 -10.08 -9.17 2.20
N CYS A 5 -9.64 -8.82 0.99
CA CYS A 5 -9.96 -9.54 -0.23
C CYS A 5 -8.82 -10.52 -0.57
N PRO A 6 -9.07 -11.84 -0.60
CA PRO A 6 -8.05 -12.85 -0.91
C PRO A 6 -7.41 -12.67 -2.29
N SER A 7 -8.18 -12.18 -3.28
CA SER A 7 -7.72 -12.00 -4.67
C SER A 7 -6.55 -11.01 -4.83
N TYR A 8 -6.35 -10.10 -3.87
CA TYR A 8 -5.23 -9.16 -3.88
C TYR A 8 -4.02 -9.67 -3.09
N VAL A 9 -4.18 -10.74 -2.31
CA VAL A 9 -3.09 -11.34 -1.54
C VAL A 9 -2.13 -12.03 -2.51
N GLY A 10 -0.83 -11.80 -2.34
CA GLY A 10 0.22 -12.42 -3.18
C GLY A 10 0.54 -11.66 -4.48
N THR A 11 -0.15 -10.54 -4.77
CA THR A 11 0.26 -9.68 -5.90
C THR A 11 1.61 -9.02 -5.58
N THR A 12 2.59 -9.26 -6.45
CA THR A 12 3.93 -8.67 -6.38
C THR A 12 4.19 -7.82 -7.61
N GLY A 13 5.03 -6.81 -7.47
CA GLY A 13 5.30 -5.86 -8.54
C GLY A 13 5.95 -4.59 -8.02
N ILE A 14 6.32 -3.71 -8.96
CA ILE A 14 6.91 -2.41 -8.67
C ILE A 14 5.77 -1.39 -8.57
N LEU A 15 5.79 -0.54 -7.55
CA LEU A 15 4.84 0.56 -7.42
C LEU A 15 5.17 1.64 -8.44
N VAL A 16 4.28 1.87 -9.41
CA VAL A 16 4.47 2.89 -10.46
C VAL A 16 3.87 4.22 -10.04
N GLN A 17 2.68 4.20 -9.43
CA GLN A 17 1.97 5.41 -9.01
C GLN A 17 1.21 5.21 -7.70
N GLU A 18 1.32 6.22 -6.83
CA GLU A 18 0.54 6.33 -5.60
C GLU A 18 -0.62 7.33 -5.80
N PHE A 19 -1.85 6.88 -5.56
CA PHE A 19 -3.03 7.75 -5.46
C PHE A 19 -3.53 7.82 -4.01
N LYS A 20 -4.54 8.65 -3.76
CA LYS A 20 -5.13 8.83 -2.42
C LYS A 20 -5.57 7.49 -1.81
N HIS A 21 -6.39 6.71 -2.52
CA HIS A 21 -6.96 5.46 -1.97
C HIS A 21 -6.42 4.17 -2.57
N VAL A 22 -5.61 4.25 -3.64
CA VAL A 22 -5.15 3.09 -4.40
C VAL A 22 -3.66 3.19 -4.72
N PHE A 23 -3.05 2.03 -4.92
CA PHE A 23 -1.71 1.87 -5.48
C PHE A 23 -1.80 1.24 -6.87
N ARG A 24 -1.01 1.74 -7.82
CA ARG A 24 -0.84 1.12 -9.13
C ARG A 24 0.49 0.39 -9.16
N LEU A 25 0.46 -0.92 -9.32
CA LEU A 25 1.63 -1.77 -9.41
C LEU A 25 1.75 -2.33 -10.83
N ILE A 26 2.97 -2.42 -11.34
CA ILE A 26 3.28 -3.19 -12.53
C ILE A 26 3.78 -4.57 -12.10
N THR A 27 3.14 -5.63 -12.62
CA THR A 27 3.53 -7.01 -12.35
C THR A 27 4.63 -7.46 -13.31
N LYS A 28 5.22 -8.64 -13.06
CA LYS A 28 6.20 -9.27 -13.96
C LYS A 28 5.64 -9.63 -15.35
N GLU A 29 4.31 -9.64 -15.50
CA GLU A 29 3.63 -9.89 -16.78
C GLU A 29 3.35 -8.59 -17.55
N ASP A 30 3.99 -7.48 -17.18
CA ASP A 30 3.75 -6.13 -17.70
C ASP A 30 2.30 -5.64 -17.59
N LYS A 31 1.54 -6.22 -16.64
CA LYS A 31 0.16 -5.80 -16.35
C LYS A 31 0.13 -4.80 -15.22
N LEU A 32 -0.60 -3.71 -15.43
CA LEU A 32 -0.90 -2.73 -14.39
C LEU A 32 -2.07 -3.22 -13.53
N LYS A 33 -1.82 -3.44 -12.24
CA LYS A 33 -2.84 -3.76 -11.24
C LYS A 33 -3.09 -2.58 -10.31
N VAL A 34 -4.37 -2.31 -10.04
CA VAL A 34 -4.80 -1.28 -9.10
C VAL A 34 -5.23 -1.97 -7.80
N ILE A 35 -4.54 -1.69 -6.69
CA ILE A 35 -4.83 -2.30 -5.38
C ILE A 35 -5.33 -1.23 -4.42
N PRO A 36 -6.50 -1.43 -3.78
CA PRO A 36 -6.99 -0.51 -2.77
C PRO A 36 -6.15 -0.57 -1.48
N LYS A 37 -5.85 0.61 -0.92
CA LYS A 37 -5.08 0.72 0.33
C LYS A 37 -5.93 0.37 1.56
N ARG A 38 -7.25 0.51 1.48
CA ARG A 38 -8.16 0.23 2.60
C ARG A 38 -8.06 -1.24 3.00
N ASN A 39 -7.86 -1.50 4.29
CA ASN A 39 -7.81 -2.84 4.87
C ASN A 39 -6.81 -3.80 4.18
N SER A 40 -5.68 -3.23 3.72
CA SER A 40 -4.59 -3.95 3.07
C SER A 40 -3.28 -3.67 3.80
N VAL A 41 -2.45 -4.71 3.96
CA VAL A 41 -1.08 -4.62 4.47
C VAL A 41 -0.13 -4.96 3.33
N PHE A 42 0.70 -3.97 2.99
CA PHE A 42 1.72 -4.06 1.97
C PHE A 42 3.06 -4.37 2.61
N SER A 43 3.95 -5.00 1.86
CA SER A 43 5.32 -5.28 2.30
C SER A 43 6.24 -4.78 1.22
N VAL A 44 7.17 -3.93 1.63
CA VAL A 44 8.07 -3.20 0.75
C VAL A 44 9.47 -3.63 1.14
N GLU A 45 10.18 -4.18 0.17
CA GLU A 45 11.57 -4.60 0.33
C GLU A 45 12.48 -3.56 -0.31
N ILE A 46 13.37 -2.96 0.47
CA ILE A 46 14.35 -1.97 0.01
C ILE A 46 15.69 -2.33 0.64
N ASN A 47 16.72 -2.58 -0.17
CA ASN A 47 18.09 -2.88 0.27
C ASN A 47 18.16 -4.01 1.33
N GLY A 48 17.35 -5.06 1.17
CA GLY A 48 17.29 -6.20 2.11
C GLY A 48 16.46 -5.95 3.38
N PHE A 49 15.91 -4.75 3.57
CA PHE A 49 14.97 -4.46 4.65
C PHE A 49 13.53 -4.65 4.17
N VAL A 50 12.79 -5.51 4.87
CA VAL A 50 11.35 -5.70 4.64
C VAL A 50 10.57 -4.82 5.62
N SER A 51 9.91 -3.80 5.08
CA SER A 51 9.04 -2.89 5.84
C SER A 51 7.57 -3.21 5.57
N HIS A 52 6.76 -3.29 6.63
CA HIS A 52 5.32 -3.47 6.51
C HIS A 52 4.58 -2.12 6.55
N ILE A 53 3.76 -1.87 5.53
CA ILE A 53 2.98 -0.63 5.40
C ILE A 53 1.49 -0.96 5.53
N TYR A 54 0.84 -0.32 6.50
CA TYR A 54 -0.60 -0.42 6.71
C TYR A 54 -1.35 0.57 5.81
N GLY A 55 -1.99 0.07 4.76
CA GLY A 55 -2.62 0.90 3.74
C GLY A 55 -3.77 1.78 4.26
N SER A 56 -4.49 1.36 5.32
CA SER A 56 -5.62 2.14 5.85
C SER A 56 -5.17 3.49 6.42
N LYS A 57 -3.94 3.59 6.93
CA LYS A 57 -3.32 4.84 7.39
C LYS A 57 -2.69 5.64 6.25
N PHE A 58 -2.52 5.02 5.09
CA PHE A 58 -1.82 5.56 3.94
C PHE A 58 -2.77 6.11 2.87
N GLN A 59 -4.01 6.43 3.26
CA GLN A 59 -5.09 6.88 2.36
C GLN A 59 -5.03 8.37 1.96
N GLN A 60 -3.94 9.07 2.27
CA GLN A 60 -3.70 10.44 1.80
C GLN A 60 -2.74 10.44 0.62
N ARG A 61 -2.75 11.50 -0.20
CA ARG A 61 -1.79 11.62 -1.30
C ARG A 61 -0.38 11.78 -0.71
N ALA A 62 0.64 11.26 -1.39
CA ALA A 62 2.04 11.31 -0.92
C ALA A 62 2.48 12.75 -0.57
N SER A 63 2.12 13.71 -1.43
CA SER A 63 2.39 15.14 -1.22
C SER A 63 1.78 15.66 0.08
N GLU A 64 0.52 15.34 0.35
CA GLU A 64 -0.18 15.75 1.57
C GLU A 64 0.43 15.09 2.83
N ARG A 65 0.84 13.83 2.72
CA ARG A 65 1.52 13.10 3.82
C ARG A 65 2.87 13.72 4.17
N SER A 66 3.61 14.21 3.18
CA SER A 66 4.89 14.89 3.41
C SER A 66 4.72 16.26 4.06
N ALA A 67 3.66 16.99 3.70
CA ALA A 67 3.43 18.35 4.17
C ALA A 67 2.78 18.42 5.57
N LYS A 68 1.96 17.43 5.94
CA LYS A 68 1.21 17.44 7.21
C LYS A 68 1.69 16.32 8.13
N LYS A 69 1.99 16.68 9.39
CA LYS A 69 2.35 15.69 10.43
C LYS A 69 1.26 14.63 10.56
N PHE A 70 1.64 13.37 10.43
CA PHE A 70 0.74 12.24 10.60
C PHE A 70 0.22 12.20 12.04
N LYS A 71 -1.10 12.19 12.22
CA LYS A 71 -1.74 12.05 13.53
C LYS A 71 -2.09 10.58 13.76
N ILE A 72 -1.73 10.06 14.92
CA ILE A 72 -2.11 8.72 15.35
C ILE A 72 -3.64 8.69 15.46
N ARG A 73 -4.28 7.82 14.69
CA ARG A 73 -5.70 7.51 14.80
C ARG A 73 -5.80 6.02 15.06
N GLY A 74 -6.58 5.60 16.05
CA GLY A 74 -7.02 4.24 16.45
C GLY A 74 -6.23 2.99 16.00
N THR A 75 -6.21 1.98 16.86
CA THR A 75 -5.69 0.63 16.56
C THR A 75 -6.40 0.04 15.34
N MET A 76 -5.68 -0.71 14.52
CA MET A 76 -6.25 -1.38 13.36
C MET A 76 -6.53 -2.84 13.69
N ASP A 77 -7.79 -3.22 13.68
CA ASP A 77 -8.17 -4.63 13.58
C ASP A 77 -7.98 -5.05 12.12
N LEU A 78 -7.19 -6.10 11.93
CA LEU A 78 -6.89 -6.68 10.62
C LEU A 78 -7.70 -7.95 10.42
#